data_AF-A0A955F1Q5-F1
#
_entry.id   AF-A0A955F1Q5-F1
#
_cell.length_a   1.000
_cell.length_b   1.000
_cell.length_c   1.000
_cell.angle_alpha   90.00
_cell.angle_beta   90.00
_cell.angle_gamma   90.00
#
_symmetry.space_group_name_H-M   'P 1'
#
loop_
_entity.id
_entity.type
_entity.pdbx_description
1 polymer ?
#
loop_
_entity_poly.entity_id
_entity_poly.type
_entity_poly.pdbx_seq_one_letter_code
_entity_poly.pdbx_strand_id
1 'polypeptide(L)'
;MNALLTSLVVVTLLSPSVCAQKDCEKDIRHATKEIEKQCRDFLKLKDIDWKKISREFLREAKKVESDSDHLVLLVRLLARLEDGHAAVMPVEGARQVRWPEEPTRRGPGFFLCRIGDDLVVKNAWGPAAAAGIEPGMTLERVDKEPAEKWFDGILAERRDLQSFSTDHQAFFAACHWGLALPEGTRLKLEFKELSGKSKRATLTCEDRNYIARGPAFPPKGLKAVDRKGNVSYARTEKGFGYIHLRRCPGDLPELVDEALGALENPPGLILDFRGN
;
A
#
# COMPACT_ATOMS: atom_id res chain seq x y z
N MET A 1 49.71 20.87 47.00
CA MET A 1 48.38 21.43 47.32
C MET A 1 47.54 21.40 46.05
N ASN A 2 46.36 20.76 46.16
CA ASN A 2 45.22 20.71 45.22
C ASN A 2 45.45 19.97 43.89
N ALA A 3 45.08 18.69 43.77
CA ALA A 3 43.71 18.11 43.69
C ALA A 3 43.11 18.31 42.29
N LEU A 4 43.12 17.24 41.47
CA LEU A 4 41.96 16.39 41.14
C LEU A 4 40.99 17.03 40.14
N LEU A 5 40.94 16.47 38.92
CA LEU A 5 39.70 15.93 38.34
C LEU A 5 40.02 15.27 36.99
N THR A 6 40.41 14.00 37.06
CA THR A 6 40.38 13.08 35.94
C THR A 6 38.92 12.78 35.64
N SER A 7 38.35 13.38 34.59
CA SER A 7 37.02 13.00 34.11
C SER A 7 37.13 11.69 33.35
N LEU A 8 36.73 10.60 34.01
CA LEU A 8 36.44 9.32 33.40
C LEU A 8 35.14 9.48 32.60
N VAL A 9 35.25 9.68 31.28
CA VAL A 9 34.09 9.54 30.40
C VAL A 9 33.82 8.06 30.22
N VAL A 10 32.91 7.51 31.03
CA VAL A 10 32.26 6.24 30.72
C VAL A 10 31.33 6.50 29.56
N VAL A 11 31.79 6.25 28.33
CA VAL A 11 30.91 6.00 27.21
C VAL A 11 30.25 4.65 27.49
N THR A 12 29.17 4.67 28.26
CA THR A 12 28.17 3.60 28.18
C THR A 12 27.61 3.70 26.78
N LEU A 13 28.19 2.91 25.86
CA LEU A 13 27.47 2.43 24.69
C LEU A 13 26.18 1.83 25.25
N LEU A 14 25.09 2.59 25.16
CA LEU A 14 23.76 2.03 25.28
C LEU A 14 23.71 0.97 24.19
N SER A 15 23.87 -0.29 24.60
CA SER A 15 23.52 -1.41 23.77
C SER A 15 22.09 -1.13 23.29
N PRO A 16 21.81 -1.22 21.98
CA PRO A 16 20.43 -1.19 21.54
C PRO A 16 19.67 -2.23 22.36
N SER A 17 18.46 -1.91 22.79
CA SER A 17 17.58 -2.88 23.43
C SER A 17 17.37 -4.00 22.40
N VAL A 18 18.23 -5.01 22.47
CA VAL A 18 18.09 -6.26 21.74
C VAL A 18 16.87 -6.88 22.39
N CYS A 19 15.77 -7.01 21.65
CA CYS A 19 14.78 -8.04 21.97
C CYS A 19 15.61 -9.29 22.24
N ALA A 20 15.76 -9.71 23.50
CA ALA A 20 16.49 -10.92 23.78
C ALA A 20 15.78 -11.99 22.95
N GLN A 21 16.46 -12.65 22.02
CA GLN A 21 15.87 -13.58 21.05
C GLN A 21 14.82 -14.53 21.67
N LYS A 22 15.02 -14.89 22.95
CA LYS A 22 14.11 -15.67 23.80
C LYS A 22 12.73 -15.04 24.05
N ASP A 23 12.59 -13.73 23.99
CA ASP A 23 11.34 -13.01 24.21
C ASP A 23 10.52 -12.91 22.92
N CYS A 24 11.15 -12.72 21.75
CA CYS A 24 10.48 -12.82 20.45
C CYS A 24 9.83 -14.20 20.24
N GLU A 25 10.55 -15.30 20.52
CA GLU A 25 9.96 -16.65 20.41
C GLU A 25 8.74 -16.86 21.32
N LYS A 26 8.74 -16.26 22.52
CA LYS A 26 7.59 -16.34 23.44
C LYS A 26 6.43 -15.51 22.91
N ASP A 27 6.69 -14.32 22.39
CA ASP A 27 5.67 -13.42 21.87
C ASP A 27 4.99 -14.01 20.64
N ILE A 28 5.76 -14.54 19.68
CA ILE A 28 5.21 -15.23 18.50
C ILE A 28 4.42 -16.48 18.91
N ARG A 29 4.90 -17.24 19.91
CA ARG A 29 4.13 -18.38 20.45
C ARG A 29 2.84 -17.94 21.11
N HIS A 30 2.85 -16.83 21.84
CA HIS A 30 1.65 -16.28 22.46
C HIS A 30 0.66 -15.78 21.40
N ALA A 31 1.13 -14.98 20.45
CA ALA A 31 0.33 -14.44 19.36
C ALA A 31 -0.33 -15.55 18.53
N THR A 32 0.43 -16.55 18.08
CA THR A 32 -0.11 -17.67 17.30
C THR A 32 -1.20 -18.43 18.07
N LYS A 33 -1.02 -18.65 19.38
CA LYS A 33 -2.01 -19.31 20.24
C LYS A 33 -3.26 -18.47 20.45
N GLU A 34 -3.12 -17.18 20.76
CA GLU A 34 -4.28 -16.31 20.98
C GLU A 34 -5.04 -16.07 19.67
N ILE A 35 -4.37 -15.92 18.53
CA ILE A 35 -5.03 -15.83 17.23
C ILE A 35 -5.81 -17.12 16.93
N GLU A 36 -5.23 -18.31 17.12
CA GLU A 36 -5.94 -19.58 16.91
C GLU A 36 -7.20 -19.67 17.78
N LYS A 37 -7.11 -19.19 19.02
CA LYS A 37 -8.20 -19.20 19.98
C LYS A 37 -9.30 -18.20 19.63
N GLN A 38 -8.95 -16.94 19.40
CA GLN A 38 -9.89 -15.83 19.22
C GLN A 38 -10.48 -15.80 17.80
N CYS A 39 -9.70 -16.22 16.80
CA CYS A 39 -10.09 -16.19 15.39
C CYS A 39 -10.49 -17.57 14.84
N ARG A 40 -10.79 -18.55 15.70
CA ARG A 40 -11.06 -19.95 15.30
C ARG A 40 -12.04 -20.07 14.13
N ASP A 41 -13.22 -19.45 14.27
CA ASP A 41 -14.28 -19.57 13.26
C ASP A 41 -13.91 -18.83 11.97
N PHE A 42 -13.16 -17.73 12.09
CA PHE A 42 -12.64 -16.99 10.95
C PHE A 42 -11.58 -17.79 10.17
N LEU A 43 -10.62 -18.41 10.86
CA LEU A 43 -9.61 -19.28 10.25
C LEU A 43 -10.27 -20.46 9.51
N LYS A 44 -11.33 -21.04 10.10
CA LYS A 44 -12.13 -22.09 9.46
C LYS A 44 -12.90 -21.58 8.24
N LEU A 45 -13.51 -20.40 8.33
CA LEU A 45 -14.24 -19.78 7.22
C LEU A 45 -13.34 -19.53 6.01
N LYS A 46 -12.08 -19.17 6.25
CA LYS A 46 -11.08 -18.85 5.23
C LYS A 46 -10.23 -20.05 4.79
N ASP A 47 -10.46 -21.24 5.36
CA ASP A 47 -9.65 -22.44 5.12
C ASP A 47 -8.14 -22.23 5.34
N ILE A 48 -7.79 -21.44 6.38
CA ILE A 48 -6.40 -21.12 6.69
C ILE A 48 -5.79 -22.25 7.53
N ASP A 49 -4.73 -22.89 7.04
CA ASP A 49 -3.91 -23.83 7.82
C ASP A 49 -3.03 -23.07 8.83
N TRP A 50 -3.67 -22.61 9.90
CA TRP A 50 -3.03 -21.83 10.95
C TRP A 50 -1.93 -22.62 11.67
N LYS A 51 -2.04 -23.95 11.73
CA LYS A 51 -1.01 -24.79 12.36
C LYS A 51 0.27 -24.78 11.53
N LYS A 52 0.17 -24.83 10.20
CA LYS A 52 1.33 -24.69 9.30
C LYS A 52 1.96 -23.31 9.44
N ILE A 53 1.16 -22.24 9.36
CA ILE A 53 1.62 -20.86 9.52
C ILE A 53 2.34 -20.69 10.87
N SER A 54 1.72 -21.14 11.96
CA SER A 54 2.32 -21.04 13.30
C SER A 54 3.68 -21.74 13.39
N ARG A 55 3.84 -22.92 12.77
CA ARG A 55 5.14 -23.62 12.74
C ARG A 55 6.20 -22.88 11.93
N GLU A 56 5.81 -22.23 10.84
CA GLU A 56 6.72 -21.41 10.02
C GLU A 56 7.21 -20.20 10.82
N PHE A 57 6.29 -19.42 11.38
CA PHE A 57 6.64 -18.22 12.15
C PHE A 57 7.42 -18.52 13.43
N LEU A 58 7.14 -19.64 14.12
CA LEU A 58 7.94 -20.10 15.25
C LEU A 58 9.39 -20.47 14.86
N ARG A 59 9.64 -20.89 13.61
CA ARG A 59 11.00 -21.13 13.13
C ARG A 59 11.69 -19.81 12.74
N GLU A 60 10.95 -18.87 12.17
CA GLU A 60 11.47 -17.55 11.80
C GLU A 60 11.78 -16.68 13.02
N ALA A 61 11.00 -16.77 14.10
CA ALA A 61 11.24 -16.06 15.36
C ALA A 61 12.65 -16.31 15.93
N LYS A 62 13.23 -17.48 15.66
CA LYS A 62 14.60 -17.84 16.07
C LYS A 62 15.69 -17.06 15.34
N LYS A 63 15.36 -16.35 14.27
CA LYS A 63 16.30 -15.58 13.45
C LYS A 63 16.15 -14.08 13.64
N VAL A 64 15.25 -13.65 14.52
CA VAL A 64 14.98 -12.24 14.80
C VAL A 64 16.10 -11.69 15.69
N GLU A 65 16.72 -10.60 15.25
CA GLU A 65 17.89 -10.01 15.91
C GLU A 65 17.57 -8.64 16.55
N SER A 66 16.44 -8.03 16.19
CA SER A 66 16.06 -6.69 16.65
C SER A 66 14.55 -6.54 16.89
N ASP A 67 14.16 -5.50 17.61
CA ASP A 67 12.74 -5.14 17.81
C ASP A 67 12.04 -4.80 16.48
N SER A 68 12.77 -4.19 15.53
CA SER A 68 12.26 -3.87 14.19
C SER A 68 12.02 -5.14 13.37
N ASP A 69 12.91 -6.13 13.44
CA ASP A 69 12.70 -7.44 12.81
C ASP A 69 11.51 -8.18 13.44
N HIS A 70 11.35 -8.05 14.77
CA HIS A 70 10.20 -8.61 15.47
C HIS A 70 8.89 -7.97 15.00
N LEU A 71 8.85 -6.64 14.85
CA LEU A 71 7.70 -5.93 14.29
C LEU A 71 7.36 -6.42 12.87
N VAL A 72 8.36 -6.56 12.00
CA VAL A 72 8.17 -7.10 10.64
C VAL A 72 7.59 -8.51 10.70
N LEU A 73 8.11 -9.38 11.58
CA LEU A 73 7.61 -10.74 11.73
C LEU A 73 6.14 -10.77 12.21
N LEU A 74 5.75 -9.90 13.13
CA LEU A 74 4.36 -9.77 13.58
C LEU A 74 3.43 -9.27 12.47
N VAL A 75 3.85 -8.29 11.68
CA VAL A 75 3.09 -7.80 10.53
C VAL A 75 2.90 -8.92 9.50
N ARG A 76 3.97 -9.65 9.17
CA ARG A 76 3.91 -10.80 8.26
C ARG A 76 2.99 -11.90 8.80
N LEU A 77 2.98 -12.14 10.11
CA LEU A 77 2.09 -13.11 10.75
C LEU A 77 0.62 -12.71 10.58
N LEU A 78 0.29 -11.43 10.85
CA LEU A 78 -1.08 -10.94 10.68
C LEU A 78 -1.51 -10.89 9.22
N ALA A 79 -0.59 -10.66 8.28
CA ALA A 79 -0.91 -10.74 6.85
C ALA A 79 -1.45 -12.12 6.44
N ARG A 80 -1.07 -13.19 7.15
CA ARG A 80 -1.60 -14.55 6.93
C ARG A 80 -3.04 -14.76 7.38
N LEU A 81 -3.65 -13.78 8.06
CA LEU A 81 -5.08 -13.82 8.35
C LEU A 81 -5.92 -13.52 7.12
N GLU A 82 -5.37 -12.92 6.07
CA GLU A 82 -6.14 -12.52 4.89
C GLU A 82 -7.39 -11.71 5.29
N ASP A 83 -7.16 -10.72 6.15
CA ASP A 83 -8.14 -9.74 6.63
C ASP A 83 -7.56 -8.32 6.61
N GLY A 84 -8.10 -7.46 5.76
CA GLY A 84 -7.68 -6.07 5.60
C GLY A 84 -7.81 -5.20 6.86
N HIS A 85 -8.43 -5.70 7.93
CA HIS A 85 -8.54 -5.01 9.23
C HIS A 85 -7.54 -5.51 10.28
N ALA A 86 -6.73 -6.52 9.97
CA ALA A 86 -5.70 -7.01 10.88
C ALA A 86 -4.47 -6.09 10.86
N ALA A 87 -4.11 -5.54 12.02
CA ALA A 87 -2.96 -4.66 12.17
C ALA A 87 -2.24 -4.88 13.50
N VAL A 88 -0.92 -4.69 13.50
CA VAL A 88 -0.10 -4.65 14.72
C VAL A 88 -0.24 -3.26 15.33
N MET A 89 -0.72 -3.19 16.57
CA MET A 89 -0.88 -1.93 17.30
C MET A 89 0.16 -1.85 18.42
N PRO A 90 0.95 -0.77 18.52
CA PRO A 90 1.96 -0.63 19.57
C PRO A 90 1.29 -0.37 20.92
N VAL A 91 1.72 -1.10 21.94
CA VAL A 91 1.46 -0.77 23.35
C VAL A 91 2.36 0.39 23.80
N GLU A 92 2.05 1.02 24.94
CA GLU A 92 2.78 2.21 25.44
C GLU A 92 4.31 2.02 25.43
N GLY A 93 4.80 0.90 25.96
CA GLY A 93 6.23 0.59 26.05
C GLY A 93 6.91 0.18 24.73
N ALA A 94 6.16 0.10 23.63
CA ALA A 94 6.66 -0.28 22.30
C ALA A 94 6.48 0.84 21.26
N ARG A 95 6.02 2.04 21.65
CA ARG A 95 5.78 3.16 20.73
C ARG A 95 7.04 3.70 20.06
N GLN A 96 8.21 3.41 20.61
CA GLN A 96 9.52 3.75 20.06
C GLN A 96 10.02 2.77 19.00
N VAL A 97 9.46 1.55 18.94
CA VAL A 97 9.83 0.58 17.90
C VAL A 97 9.41 1.15 16.54
N ARG A 98 10.36 1.18 15.61
CA ARG A 98 10.14 1.70 14.26
C ARG A 98 10.18 0.55 13.27
N TRP A 99 9.42 0.71 12.19
CA TRP A 99 9.64 -0.08 10.98
C TRP A 99 11.10 0.09 10.53
N PRO A 100 11.77 -0.96 10.00
CA PRO A 100 13.11 -0.80 9.44
C PRO A 100 13.19 0.36 8.45
N GLU A 101 14.37 0.99 8.37
CA GLU A 101 14.58 2.03 7.37
C GLU A 101 14.44 1.43 5.97
N GLU A 102 13.52 1.99 5.18
CA GLU A 102 13.33 1.63 3.79
C GLU A 102 13.86 2.74 2.88
N PRO A 103 14.40 2.40 1.69
CA PRO A 103 14.74 3.41 0.72
C PRO A 103 13.51 4.23 0.38
N THR A 104 13.71 5.52 0.10
CA THR A 104 12.63 6.37 -0.40
C THR A 104 12.03 5.73 -1.65
N ARG A 105 10.72 5.47 -1.64
CA ARG A 105 10.01 4.87 -2.79
C ARG A 105 9.37 5.95 -3.66
N ARG A 106 9.47 5.78 -4.97
CA ARG A 106 8.93 6.65 -6.03
C ARG A 106 8.21 5.81 -7.08
N GLY A 107 7.22 6.40 -7.72
CA GLY A 107 6.45 5.71 -8.76
C GLY A 107 7.05 5.90 -10.15
N PRO A 108 6.72 5.00 -11.09
CA PRO A 108 7.11 5.15 -12.50
C PRO A 108 6.21 6.14 -13.26
N GLY A 109 5.18 6.72 -12.61
CA GLY A 109 4.25 7.66 -13.25
C GLY A 109 3.08 6.99 -13.97
N PHE A 110 2.78 5.72 -13.70
CA PHE A 110 1.59 5.07 -14.23
C PHE A 110 0.99 4.10 -13.23
N PHE A 111 -0.27 3.75 -13.45
CA PHE A 111 -0.97 2.66 -12.76
C PHE A 111 -1.35 1.56 -13.73
N LEU A 112 -1.47 0.36 -13.19
CA LEU A 112 -1.97 -0.80 -13.91
C LEU A 112 -3.41 -1.13 -13.50
N CYS A 113 -4.05 -1.95 -14.31
CA CYS A 113 -5.27 -2.67 -14.00
C CYS A 113 -5.25 -4.01 -14.75
N ARG A 114 -6.25 -4.84 -14.53
CA ARG A 114 -6.41 -6.11 -15.24
C ARG A 114 -7.59 -6.04 -16.20
N ILE A 115 -7.38 -6.44 -17.45
CA ILE A 115 -8.44 -6.66 -18.43
C ILE A 115 -8.23 -8.05 -19.01
N GLY A 116 -9.12 -8.99 -18.67
CA GLY A 116 -8.85 -10.42 -18.92
C GLY A 116 -7.60 -10.85 -18.16
N ASP A 117 -6.62 -11.40 -18.87
CA ASP A 117 -5.33 -11.81 -18.30
C ASP A 117 -4.25 -10.71 -18.44
N ASP A 118 -4.56 -9.63 -19.15
CA ASP A 118 -3.59 -8.59 -19.48
C ASP A 118 -3.42 -7.55 -18.36
N LEU A 119 -2.18 -7.13 -18.12
CA LEU A 119 -1.84 -5.97 -17.30
C LEU A 119 -1.88 -4.71 -18.16
N VAL A 120 -2.88 -3.87 -17.96
CA VAL A 120 -3.14 -2.70 -18.81
C VAL A 120 -2.86 -1.41 -18.06
N VAL A 121 -2.19 -0.46 -18.72
CA VAL A 121 -2.00 0.90 -18.21
C VAL A 121 -3.38 1.54 -17.98
N LYS A 122 -3.70 1.81 -16.72
CA LYS A 122 -4.94 2.47 -16.30
C LYS A 122 -4.82 3.98 -16.42
N ASN A 123 -3.70 4.53 -15.98
CA ASN A 123 -3.40 5.95 -15.96
C ASN A 123 -1.90 6.13 -16.21
N ALA A 124 -1.51 7.20 -16.91
CA ALA A 124 -0.13 7.61 -17.08
C ALA A 124 -0.02 9.12 -16.88
N TRP A 125 1.04 9.57 -16.22
CA TRP A 125 1.33 10.96 -15.93
C TRP A 125 2.85 11.16 -15.81
N GLY A 126 3.28 12.41 -15.66
CA GLY A 126 4.68 12.73 -15.41
C GLY A 126 5.64 12.05 -16.41
N PRO A 127 6.71 11.39 -15.94
CA PRO A 127 7.68 10.70 -16.80
C PRO A 127 7.07 9.64 -17.72
N ALA A 128 6.07 8.88 -17.26
CA ALA A 128 5.44 7.84 -18.09
C ALA A 128 4.69 8.46 -19.27
N ALA A 129 3.88 9.48 -19.01
CA ALA A 129 3.16 10.19 -20.06
C ALA A 129 4.13 10.90 -21.03
N ALA A 130 5.22 11.50 -20.51
CA ALA A 130 6.26 12.11 -21.34
C ALA A 130 6.99 11.09 -22.24
N ALA A 131 7.10 9.84 -21.80
CA ALA A 131 7.61 8.72 -22.62
C ALA A 131 6.55 8.16 -23.61
N GLY A 132 5.36 8.78 -23.67
CA GLY A 132 4.26 8.37 -24.54
C GLY A 132 3.61 7.06 -24.11
N ILE A 133 3.67 6.70 -22.83
CA ILE A 133 2.86 5.62 -22.26
C ILE A 133 1.45 6.17 -22.07
N GLU A 134 0.45 5.46 -22.58
CA GLU A 134 -0.93 5.91 -22.59
C GLU A 134 -1.86 4.87 -21.94
N PRO A 135 -2.99 5.31 -21.36
CA PRO A 135 -4.03 4.39 -20.92
C PRO A 135 -4.47 3.44 -22.03
N GLY A 136 -4.67 2.17 -21.69
CA GLY A 136 -5.06 1.12 -22.64
C GLY A 136 -3.89 0.34 -23.25
N MET A 137 -2.64 0.80 -23.09
CA MET A 137 -1.47 0.00 -23.46
C MET A 137 -1.33 -1.23 -22.54
N THR A 138 -1.06 -2.40 -23.11
CA THR A 138 -0.80 -3.62 -22.34
C THR A 138 0.68 -3.72 -22.02
N LEU A 139 1.05 -3.88 -20.75
CA LEU A 139 2.42 -4.11 -20.32
C LEU A 139 2.78 -5.59 -20.58
N GLU A 140 3.74 -5.84 -21.46
CA GLU A 140 4.16 -7.19 -21.83
C GLU A 140 5.42 -7.62 -21.08
N ARG A 141 6.37 -6.70 -20.85
CA ARG A 141 7.65 -7.00 -20.17
C ARG A 141 8.17 -5.85 -19.32
N VAL A 142 8.86 -6.23 -18.25
CA VAL A 142 9.70 -5.35 -17.43
C VAL A 142 11.12 -5.93 -17.40
N ASP A 143 12.08 -5.13 -17.84
CA ASP A 143 13.44 -5.53 -18.16
C ASP A 143 13.52 -6.72 -19.12
N LYS A 144 13.80 -7.92 -18.61
CA LYS A 144 13.86 -9.16 -19.39
C LYS A 144 12.74 -10.13 -19.00
N GLU A 145 11.92 -9.78 -18.02
CA GLU A 145 10.91 -10.64 -17.43
C GLU A 145 9.53 -10.36 -18.04
N PRO A 146 8.69 -11.40 -18.28
CA PRO A 146 7.27 -11.19 -18.58
C PRO A 146 6.59 -10.36 -17.49
N ALA A 147 5.74 -9.42 -17.90
CA ALA A 147 5.12 -8.46 -16.98
C ALA A 147 4.31 -9.14 -15.87
N GLU A 148 3.61 -10.23 -16.19
CA GLU A 148 2.85 -11.02 -15.21
C GLU A 148 3.76 -11.54 -14.10
N LYS A 149 4.87 -12.20 -14.46
CA LYS A 149 5.81 -12.76 -13.49
C LYS A 149 6.49 -11.69 -12.63
N TRP A 150 6.84 -10.56 -13.24
CA TRP A 150 7.34 -9.40 -12.50
C TRP A 150 6.30 -8.87 -11.50
N PHE A 151 5.05 -8.78 -11.94
CA PHE A 151 3.94 -8.29 -11.12
C PHE A 151 3.57 -9.27 -9.99
N ASP A 152 3.66 -10.58 -10.22
CA ASP A 152 3.46 -11.60 -9.20
C ASP A 152 4.45 -11.43 -8.03
N GLY A 153 5.69 -11.03 -8.33
CA GLY A 153 6.67 -10.67 -7.29
C GLY A 153 6.21 -9.48 -6.42
N ILE A 154 5.68 -8.43 -7.05
CA ILE A 154 5.12 -7.27 -6.35
C ILE A 154 3.91 -7.66 -5.50
N LEU A 155 3.01 -8.47 -6.06
CA LEU A 155 1.84 -8.96 -5.36
C LEU A 155 2.21 -9.83 -4.15
N ALA A 156 3.22 -10.70 -4.32
CA ALA A 156 3.73 -11.55 -3.24
C ALA A 156 4.36 -10.72 -2.11
N GLU A 157 5.22 -9.73 -2.42
CA GLU A 157 5.79 -8.81 -1.43
C GLU A 157 4.65 -8.11 -0.65
N ARG A 158 3.63 -7.61 -1.36
CA ARG A 158 2.49 -6.93 -0.75
C ARG A 158 1.70 -7.86 0.17
N ARG A 159 1.39 -9.07 -0.26
CA ARG A 159 0.68 -10.06 0.56
C ARG A 159 1.49 -10.54 1.74
N ASP A 160 2.82 -10.47 1.65
CA ASP A 160 3.67 -10.81 2.77
C ASP A 160 3.62 -9.75 3.87
N LEU A 161 3.60 -8.47 3.49
CA LEU A 161 3.72 -7.33 4.41
C LEU A 161 2.40 -6.61 4.72
N GLN A 162 1.32 -6.97 4.04
CA GLN A 162 0.01 -6.34 4.22
C GLN A 162 -1.09 -7.40 4.15
N SER A 163 -2.00 -7.34 5.11
CA SER A 163 -3.19 -8.18 5.14
C SER A 163 -4.26 -7.64 4.19
N PHE A 164 -4.88 -8.52 3.42
CA PHE A 164 -5.96 -8.19 2.49
C PHE A 164 -7.10 -9.18 2.64
N SER A 165 -8.35 -8.72 2.65
CA SER A 165 -9.50 -9.60 2.79
C SER A 165 -9.80 -10.45 1.55
N THR A 166 -9.29 -10.03 0.38
CA THR A 166 -9.54 -10.67 -0.91
C THR A 166 -8.34 -10.54 -1.85
N ASP A 167 -8.22 -11.49 -2.79
CA ASP A 167 -7.24 -11.44 -3.87
C ASP A 167 -7.37 -10.17 -4.71
N HIS A 168 -8.61 -9.74 -4.98
CA HIS A 168 -8.90 -8.55 -5.76
C HIS A 168 -8.36 -7.28 -5.09
N GLN A 169 -8.51 -7.14 -3.77
CA GLN A 169 -7.98 -5.98 -3.05
C GLN A 169 -6.45 -5.99 -3.04
N ALA A 170 -5.82 -7.15 -2.83
CA ALA A 170 -4.35 -7.29 -2.90
C ALA A 170 -3.82 -6.91 -4.29
N PHE A 171 -4.49 -7.39 -5.34
CA PHE A 171 -4.16 -7.08 -6.72
C PHE A 171 -4.31 -5.57 -7.01
N PHE A 172 -5.45 -4.98 -6.61
CA PHE A 172 -5.67 -3.55 -6.73
C PHE A 172 -4.56 -2.74 -6.04
N ALA A 173 -4.21 -3.10 -4.81
CA ALA A 173 -3.15 -2.45 -4.05
C ALA A 173 -1.78 -2.57 -4.76
N ALA A 174 -1.46 -3.74 -5.32
CA ALA A 174 -0.24 -3.94 -6.10
C ALA A 174 -0.21 -3.07 -7.38
N CYS A 175 -1.34 -2.96 -8.10
CA CYS A 175 -1.46 -2.13 -9.30
C CYS A 175 -1.30 -0.61 -9.06
N HIS A 176 -1.58 -0.14 -7.84
CA HIS A 176 -1.58 1.28 -7.51
C HIS A 176 -0.37 1.64 -6.63
N TRP A 177 -0.20 0.96 -5.50
CA TRP A 177 0.88 1.26 -4.55
C TRP A 177 2.10 0.35 -4.73
N GLY A 178 1.90 -0.88 -5.24
CA GLY A 178 2.99 -1.85 -5.46
C GLY A 178 4.04 -1.39 -6.48
N LEU A 179 3.68 -0.46 -7.37
CA LEU A 179 4.58 0.07 -8.39
C LEU A 179 5.58 1.11 -7.85
N ALA A 180 5.45 1.53 -6.59
CA ALA A 180 6.44 2.40 -5.96
C ALA A 180 7.71 1.58 -5.65
N LEU A 181 8.82 1.91 -6.30
CA LEU A 181 10.11 1.23 -6.18
C LEU A 181 11.14 2.19 -5.57
N PRO A 182 12.31 1.70 -5.11
CA PRO A 182 13.38 2.58 -4.64
C PRO A 182 13.67 3.71 -5.64
N GLU A 183 13.83 4.93 -5.13
CA GLU A 183 14.14 6.13 -5.91
C GLU A 183 15.36 5.88 -6.81
N GLY A 184 15.24 6.28 -8.09
CA GLY A 184 16.28 6.03 -9.09
C GLY A 184 16.23 4.65 -9.75
N THR A 185 15.32 3.75 -9.36
CA THR A 185 15.13 2.47 -10.06
C THR A 185 14.78 2.73 -11.52
N ARG A 186 15.53 2.10 -12.43
CA ARG A 186 15.34 2.25 -13.88
C ARG A 186 14.63 1.03 -14.44
N LEU A 187 13.46 1.23 -15.03
CA LEU A 187 12.62 0.18 -15.61
C LEU A 187 12.69 0.24 -17.14
N LYS A 188 13.09 -0.86 -17.79
CA LYS A 188 12.91 -1.01 -19.25
C LYS A 188 11.58 -1.69 -19.49
N LEU A 189 10.66 -1.02 -20.19
CA LEU A 189 9.29 -1.47 -20.33
C LEU A 189 9.01 -1.78 -21.79
N GLU A 190 8.30 -2.88 -22.04
CA GLU A 190 7.71 -3.18 -23.34
C GLU A 190 6.19 -3.23 -23.20
N PHE A 191 5.52 -2.49 -24.07
CA PHE A 191 4.08 -2.39 -24.13
C PHE A 191 3.57 -2.81 -25.50
N LYS A 192 2.34 -3.31 -25.54
CA LYS A 192 1.53 -3.42 -26.75
C LYS A 192 0.49 -2.31 -26.78
N GLU A 193 0.55 -1.50 -27.82
CA GLU A 193 -0.40 -0.43 -28.07
C GLU A 193 -1.77 -0.98 -28.50
N LEU A 194 -2.80 -0.14 -28.42
CA LEU A 194 -4.13 -0.46 -28.96
C LEU A 194 -4.11 -0.76 -30.47
N SER A 195 -3.12 -0.21 -31.19
CA SER A 195 -2.88 -0.49 -32.61
C SER A 195 -2.32 -1.91 -32.86
N GLY A 196 -1.92 -2.63 -31.80
CA GLY A 196 -1.20 -3.88 -31.85
C GLY A 196 0.32 -3.75 -32.01
N LYS A 197 0.85 -2.54 -32.19
CA LYS A 197 2.30 -2.30 -32.28
C LYS A 197 2.96 -2.41 -30.91
N SER A 198 4.22 -2.84 -30.91
CA SER A 198 5.04 -2.84 -29.70
C SER A 198 5.68 -1.47 -29.50
N LYS A 199 5.72 -1.01 -28.24
CA LYS A 199 6.38 0.22 -27.80
C LYS A 199 7.34 -0.11 -26.68
N ARG A 200 8.55 0.46 -26.76
CA ARG A 200 9.55 0.37 -25.69
C ARG A 200 9.71 1.72 -25.01
N ALA A 201 9.81 1.70 -23.69
CA ALA A 201 10.10 2.88 -22.89
C ALA A 201 11.16 2.54 -21.85
N THR A 202 11.87 3.55 -21.36
CA THR A 202 12.70 3.41 -20.17
C THR A 202 12.35 4.52 -19.22
N LEU A 203 11.93 4.16 -18.01
CA LEU A 203 11.52 5.11 -16.98
C LEU A 203 12.47 5.03 -15.80
N THR A 204 12.62 6.14 -15.08
CA THR A 204 13.24 6.17 -13.77
C THR A 204 12.17 6.49 -12.73
N CYS A 205 12.13 5.73 -11.64
CA CYS A 205 11.22 5.96 -10.53
C CYS A 205 11.67 7.19 -9.73
N GLU A 206 11.14 8.36 -10.10
CA GLU A 206 11.46 9.66 -9.48
C GLU A 206 10.20 10.44 -9.06
N ASP A 207 9.01 9.98 -9.45
CA ASP A 207 7.78 10.70 -9.16
C ASP A 207 7.37 10.55 -7.68
N ARG A 208 7.27 11.70 -7.00
CA ARG A 208 6.78 11.80 -5.62
C ARG A 208 5.30 11.45 -5.51
N ASN A 209 4.52 11.70 -6.56
CA ASN A 209 3.09 11.46 -6.62
C ASN A 209 2.79 10.10 -7.25
N TYR A 210 3.20 9.02 -6.58
CA TYR A 210 2.86 7.66 -6.99
C TYR A 210 1.45 7.21 -6.54
N ILE A 211 0.66 8.13 -5.99
CA ILE A 211 -0.73 7.90 -5.60
C ILE A 211 -1.60 8.88 -6.39
N ALA A 212 -2.34 8.41 -7.40
CA ALA A 212 -3.28 9.26 -8.11
C ALA A 212 -4.29 9.85 -7.12
N ARG A 213 -4.50 11.17 -7.20
CA ARG A 213 -5.44 11.89 -6.37
C ARG A 213 -6.68 12.20 -7.17
N GLY A 214 -7.84 11.98 -6.57
CA GLY A 214 -9.12 12.28 -7.19
C GLY A 214 -9.64 11.16 -8.08
N PRO A 215 -10.73 11.43 -8.82
CA PRO A 215 -11.36 10.41 -9.64
C PRO A 215 -10.55 10.08 -10.89
N ALA A 216 -10.80 8.90 -11.47
CA ALA A 216 -10.11 8.46 -12.69
C ALA A 216 -10.38 9.40 -13.88
N PHE A 217 -11.58 10.00 -13.93
CA PHE A 217 -12.02 10.90 -15.00
C PHE A 217 -12.74 12.09 -14.36
N PRO A 218 -12.00 13.10 -13.86
CA PRO A 218 -12.61 14.26 -13.21
C PRO A 218 -13.42 15.08 -14.23
N PRO A 219 -14.70 15.38 -13.95
CA PRO A 219 -15.44 16.36 -14.75
C PRO A 219 -14.76 17.73 -14.71
N LYS A 220 -14.95 18.51 -15.78
CA LYS A 220 -14.48 19.90 -15.82
C LYS A 220 -15.07 20.69 -14.65
N GLY A 221 -14.22 21.48 -13.99
CA GLY A 221 -14.64 22.34 -12.88
C GLY A 221 -14.94 21.60 -11.57
N LEU A 222 -14.36 20.41 -11.37
CA LEU A 222 -14.42 19.69 -10.08
C LEU A 222 -13.93 20.59 -8.94
N LYS A 223 -14.80 20.83 -7.95
CA LYS A 223 -14.53 21.63 -6.76
C LYS A 223 -14.53 20.74 -5.53
N ALA A 224 -13.57 20.94 -4.63
CA ALA A 224 -13.60 20.31 -3.32
C ALA A 224 -14.53 21.11 -2.39
N VAL A 225 -15.32 20.40 -1.59
CA VAL A 225 -16.13 21.00 -0.52
C VAL A 225 -15.22 21.52 0.60
N ASP A 226 -14.22 20.72 0.98
CA ASP A 226 -13.26 21.07 2.01
C ASP A 226 -11.82 21.16 1.47
N ARG A 227 -10.93 21.78 2.25
CA ARG A 227 -9.52 21.91 1.88
C ARG A 227 -8.79 20.57 1.76
N LYS A 228 -9.33 19.51 2.38
CA LYS A 228 -8.74 18.17 2.35
C LYS A 228 -9.16 17.38 1.10
N GLY A 229 -10.18 17.85 0.39
CA GLY A 229 -10.74 17.16 -0.78
C GLY A 229 -11.35 15.82 -0.40
N ASN A 230 -12.01 15.74 0.75
CA ASN A 230 -12.72 14.54 1.20
C ASN A 230 -13.97 14.30 0.33
N VAL A 231 -14.67 15.38 -0.01
CA VAL A 231 -15.79 15.40 -0.95
C VAL A 231 -15.49 16.43 -2.03
N SER A 232 -15.72 16.07 -3.29
CA SER A 232 -15.62 17.00 -4.42
C SER A 232 -16.81 16.83 -5.35
N TYR A 233 -17.26 17.90 -5.98
CA TYR A 233 -18.43 17.87 -6.86
C TYR A 233 -18.25 18.69 -8.14
N ALA A 234 -18.99 18.33 -9.17
CA ALA A 234 -19.13 19.07 -10.42
C ALA A 234 -20.37 18.60 -11.20
N ARG A 235 -20.70 19.30 -12.28
CA ARG A 235 -21.61 18.76 -13.30
C ARG A 235 -20.80 18.14 -14.43
N THR A 236 -21.28 17.01 -14.95
CA THR A 236 -20.78 16.45 -16.21
C THR A 236 -21.17 17.33 -17.39
N GLU A 237 -20.57 17.11 -18.56
CA GLU A 237 -20.94 17.83 -19.79
C GLU A 237 -22.42 17.62 -20.18
N LYS A 238 -23.05 16.52 -19.72
CA LYS A 238 -24.47 16.21 -19.94
C LYS A 238 -25.39 16.70 -18.80
N GLY A 239 -24.86 17.45 -17.83
CA GLY A 239 -25.64 18.06 -16.74
C GLY A 239 -25.88 17.17 -15.51
N PHE A 240 -25.54 15.87 -15.55
CA PHE A 240 -25.57 15.00 -14.36
C PHE A 240 -24.68 15.57 -13.25
N GLY A 241 -25.17 15.51 -12.02
CA GLY A 241 -24.37 15.83 -10.85
C GLY A 241 -23.37 14.72 -10.59
N TYR A 242 -22.17 15.11 -10.18
CA TYR A 242 -21.06 14.22 -9.92
C TYR A 242 -20.50 14.54 -8.55
N ILE A 243 -20.36 13.53 -7.69
CA ILE A 243 -19.74 13.64 -6.37
C ILE A 243 -18.67 12.57 -6.26
N HIS A 244 -17.42 12.97 -6.00
CA HIS A 244 -16.32 12.08 -5.64
C HIS A 244 -16.12 12.09 -4.13
N LEU A 245 -16.15 10.90 -3.53
CA LEU A 245 -16.00 10.67 -2.11
C LEU A 245 -14.67 9.98 -1.89
N ARG A 246 -13.69 10.75 -1.43
CA ARG A 246 -12.32 10.30 -1.23
C ARG A 246 -12.03 9.80 0.18
N ARG A 247 -12.80 10.24 1.18
CA ARG A 247 -12.69 9.76 2.56
C ARG A 247 -14.06 9.84 3.21
N CYS A 248 -14.24 9.08 4.28
CA CYS A 248 -15.45 9.10 5.11
C CYS A 248 -15.14 9.68 6.50
N PRO A 249 -14.94 11.01 6.63
CA PRO A 249 -14.79 11.63 7.94
C PRO A 249 -16.13 11.62 8.70
N GLY A 250 -16.09 11.96 10.00
CA GLY A 250 -17.31 11.97 10.84
C GLY A 250 -18.37 12.98 10.39
N ASP A 251 -17.95 14.05 9.70
CA ASP A 251 -18.77 15.11 9.11
C ASP A 251 -19.10 14.87 7.62
N LEU A 252 -18.96 13.61 7.15
CA LEU A 252 -19.28 13.25 5.76
C LEU A 252 -20.72 13.66 5.34
N PRO A 253 -21.78 13.44 6.15
CA PRO A 253 -23.13 13.81 5.75
C PRO A 253 -23.26 15.30 5.38
N GLU A 254 -22.71 16.20 6.18
CA GLU A 254 -22.74 17.64 5.96
C GLU A 254 -21.99 18.04 4.70
N LEU A 255 -20.83 17.41 4.44
CA LEU A 255 -20.05 17.65 3.23
C LEU A 255 -20.79 17.19 1.96
N VAL A 256 -21.56 16.10 2.05
CA VAL A 256 -22.39 15.60 0.95
C VAL A 256 -23.60 16.51 0.72
N ASP A 257 -24.25 16.98 1.79
CA ASP A 257 -25.37 17.93 1.70
C ASP A 257 -24.94 19.24 1.03
N GLU A 258 -23.76 19.78 1.35
CA GLU A 258 -23.21 20.96 0.67
C GLU A 258 -22.97 20.71 -0.82
N ALA A 259 -22.38 19.57 -1.17
CA ALA A 259 -22.17 19.18 -2.56
C ALA A 259 -23.49 19.03 -3.33
N LEU A 260 -24.50 18.39 -2.73
CA LEU A 260 -25.83 18.23 -3.32
C LEU A 260 -26.53 19.59 -3.49
N GLY A 261 -26.47 20.46 -2.49
CA GLY A 261 -27.01 21.82 -2.57
C GLY A 261 -26.40 22.63 -3.70
N ALA A 262 -25.08 22.52 -3.89
CA ALA A 262 -24.37 23.19 -4.97
C ALA A 262 -24.64 22.60 -6.38
N LEU A 263 -25.09 21.35 -6.46
CA LEU A 263 -25.50 20.70 -7.70
C LEU A 263 -26.95 21.01 -8.09
N GLU A 264 -27.73 21.66 -7.21
CA GLU A 264 -29.14 21.99 -7.41
C GLU A 264 -29.99 20.75 -7.78
N ASN A 265 -30.71 20.78 -8.91
CA ASN A 265 -31.55 19.69 -9.39
C ASN A 265 -30.98 19.05 -10.66
N PRO A 266 -29.94 18.20 -10.57
CA PRO A 266 -29.41 17.51 -11.73
C PRO A 266 -30.40 16.41 -12.21
N PRO A 267 -30.40 16.05 -13.50
CA PRO A 267 -31.23 14.97 -14.04
C PRO A 267 -30.85 13.57 -13.48
N GLY A 268 -29.72 13.47 -12.79
CA GLY A 268 -29.26 12.27 -12.11
C GLY A 268 -27.92 12.53 -11.41
N LEU A 269 -27.50 11.58 -10.58
CA LEU A 269 -26.28 11.68 -9.78
C LEU A 269 -25.32 10.52 -10.07
N ILE A 270 -24.03 10.82 -10.10
CA ILE A 270 -22.92 9.87 -10.11
C ILE A 270 -22.18 10.01 -8.79
N LEU A 271 -22.18 8.95 -7.99
CA LEU A 271 -21.38 8.86 -6.77
C LEU A 271 -20.14 8.01 -7.04
N ASP A 272 -18.97 8.63 -7.01
CA ASP A 272 -17.70 7.96 -7.23
C ASP A 272 -16.96 7.74 -5.90
N PHE A 273 -16.85 6.49 -5.48
CA PHE A 273 -16.10 6.07 -4.29
C PHE A 273 -14.72 5.50 -4.63
N ARG A 274 -14.28 5.57 -5.89
CA ARG A 274 -12.98 5.01 -6.29
C ARG A 274 -11.87 5.83 -5.65
N GLY A 275 -10.95 5.12 -4.99
CA GLY A 275 -9.83 5.73 -4.26
C GLY A 275 -10.23 6.37 -2.94
N ASN A 276 -11.41 6.00 -2.39
CA ASN A 276 -11.75 6.22 -0.99
C ASN A 276 -10.88 5.35 -0.07
#